data_AF-A0A3C0Z473-F1
#
_entry.id   AF-A0A3C0Z473-F1
#
_cell.length_a   1.000
_cell.length_b   1.000
_cell.length_c   1.000
_cell.angle_alpha   90.00
_cell.angle_beta   90.00
_cell.angle_gamma   90.00
#
_symmetry.space_group_name_H-M   'P 1'
#
loop_
_entity.id
_entity.type
_entity.pdbx_description
1 polymer ?
#
loop_
_entity_poly.entity_id
_entity_poly.type
_entity_poly.pdbx_seq_one_letter_code
_entity_poly.pdbx_strand_id
1 'polypeptide(L)' 'MAQVVGIRFESSGRVHYFDPCDFDLSVGDTVTVDTEDGLRDGRVVIAPNQVAHSDLRGPMESVVALVNPE' A
#
# COMPACT_ATOMS: atom_id res chain seq x y z
N MET A 1 -1.46 -16.90 0.47
CA MET A 1 -2.47 -16.06 1.14
C MET A 1 -2.20 -14.65 0.67
N ALA A 2 -3.13 -14.04 -0.05
CA ALA A 2 -2.87 -12.73 -0.62
C ALA A 2 -3.03 -11.66 0.47
N GLN A 3 -1.93 -11.03 0.82
CA GLN A 3 -1.84 -9.98 1.81
C GLN A 3 -2.19 -8.64 1.16
N VAL A 4 -2.60 -7.66 1.97
CA VAL A 4 -3.02 -6.36 1.45
C VAL A 4 -2.54 -5.27 2.38
N VAL A 5 -1.82 -4.30 1.82
CA VAL A 5 -1.35 -3.12 2.55
C VAL A 5 -2.29 -1.95 2.31
N GLY A 6 -2.59 -1.19 3.37
CA GLY A 6 -3.34 0.06 3.26
C GLY A 6 -2.38 1.23 3.23
N ILE A 7 -2.39 1.99 2.12
CA ILE A 7 -1.51 3.13 1.87
C ILE A 7 -2.36 4.40 1.79
N ARG A 8 -1.83 5.46 2.38
CA ARG A 8 -2.45 6.77 2.44
C ARG A 8 -1.52 7.82 1.87
N PHE A 9 -1.96 8.48 0.81
CA PHE A 9 -1.19 9.53 0.13
C PHE A 9 -1.19 10.86 0.90
N GLU A 10 -2.35 11.28 1.41
CA GLU A 10 -2.50 12.58 2.07
C GLU A 10 -3.10 12.45 3.48
N SER A 11 -2.75 13.37 4.38
CA SER A 11 -3.27 13.45 5.75
C SER A 11 -4.78 13.67 5.88
N SER A 12 -5.47 13.95 4.78
CA SER A 12 -6.95 14.00 4.68
C SER A 12 -7.51 13.05 3.62
N GLY A 13 -6.65 12.28 2.93
CA GLY A 13 -7.04 11.37 1.87
C GLY A 13 -7.67 10.08 2.39
N ARG A 14 -8.37 9.38 1.48
CA ARG A 14 -8.84 8.00 1.70
C ARG A 14 -7.65 7.04 1.76
N VAL A 15 -7.82 5.93 2.49
CA VAL A 15 -6.88 4.82 2.46
C VAL A 15 -7.16 4.00 1.20
N HIS A 16 -6.13 3.79 0.41
CA HIS A 16 -6.16 2.95 -0.78
C HIS A 16 -5.42 1.64 -0.45
N TYR A 17 -5.91 0.54 -0.99
CA TYR A 17 -5.37 -0.78 -0.71
C TYR A 17 -4.57 -1.26 -1.91
N PHE A 18 -3.36 -1.72 -1.64
CA PHE A 18 -2.42 -2.18 -2.67
C PHE A 18 -1.93 -3.58 -2.33
N ASP A 19 -1.43 -4.26 -3.36
CA ASP A 19 -0.73 -5.52 -3.17
C ASP A 19 0.71 -5.22 -2.67
N PRO A 20 1.08 -5.66 -1.45
CA PRO A 20 2.45 -5.57 -0.95
C PRO A 20 3.42 -6.49 -1.71
N CYS A 21 2.92 -7.40 -2.58
CA CYS A 21 3.68 -8.48 -3.19
C CYS A 21 4.51 -9.25 -2.13
N ASP A 22 5.83 -9.24 -2.27
CA ASP A 22 6.79 -9.86 -1.35
C ASP A 22 7.54 -8.81 -0.50
N PHE A 23 7.03 -7.58 -0.43
CA PHE A 23 7.62 -6.53 0.41
C PHE A 23 7.09 -6.60 1.85
N ASP A 24 8.02 -6.63 2.80
CA ASP A 24 7.70 -6.55 4.23
C ASP A 24 7.49 -5.07 4.60
N LEU A 25 6.22 -4.65 4.61
CA LEU A 25 5.81 -3.27 4.85
C LEU A 25 5.24 -3.13 6.26
N SER A 26 5.66 -2.11 6.99
CA SER A 26 5.16 -1.80 8.34
C SER A 26 4.40 -0.47 8.38
N VAL A 27 3.48 -0.35 9.35
CA VAL A 27 2.77 0.91 9.56
C VAL A 27 3.76 2.01 9.88
N GLY A 28 3.70 3.10 9.11
CA GLY A 28 4.60 4.23 9.23
C GLY A 28 5.63 4.32 8.11
N ASP A 29 5.88 3.23 7.38
CA ASP A 29 6.78 3.21 6.22
C ASP A 29 6.24 4.04 5.07
N THR A 30 7.14 4.63 4.29
CA THR A 30 6.80 5.31 3.06
C THR A 30 7.06 4.34 1.90
N VAL A 31 6.15 4.29 0.94
CA VAL A 31 6.22 3.39 -0.21
C VAL A 31 5.82 4.11 -1.47
N THR A 32 6.39 3.71 -2.59
CA THR A 32 6.00 4.17 -3.92
C THR A 32 5.12 3.13 -4.58
N VAL A 33 3.95 3.53 -5.02
CA VAL A 33 2.99 2.70 -5.77
C VAL A 33 2.89 3.19 -7.21
N ASP A 34 2.62 2.28 -8.14
CA ASP A 34 2.33 2.62 -9.53
C ASP A 34 0.82 2.73 -9.69
N THR A 35 0.36 3.93 -10.05
CA THR A 35 -1.04 4.18 -10.37
C THR A 35 -1.23 4.36 -11.86
N GLU A 36 -2.45 4.20 -12.39
CA GLU A 36 -2.70 4.42 -13.83
C GLU A 36 -2.27 5.83 -14.31
N ASP A 37 -2.21 6.81 -13.38
CA ASP A 37 -1.71 8.18 -13.60
C ASP A 37 -0.20 8.35 -13.33
N GLY A 38 0.51 7.28 -12.98
CA GLY A 38 1.95 7.25 -12.71
C GLY A 38 2.33 6.89 -11.26
N LEU A 39 3.62 7.00 -10.96
CA LEU A 39 4.19 6.70 -9.64
C LEU A 39 3.76 7.72 -8.59
N ARG A 40 3.34 7.23 -7.43
CA ARG A 40 2.90 8.07 -6.31
C ARG A 40 3.47 7.56 -5.00
N ASP A 41 4.00 8.47 -4.19
CA ASP A 41 4.47 8.17 -2.85
C ASP A 41 3.33 8.23 -1.84
N GLY A 42 3.25 7.23 -0.98
CA GLY A 42 2.25 7.15 0.07
C GLY A 42 2.82 6.53 1.34
N ARG A 43 2.09 6.71 2.43
CA ARG A 43 2.47 6.16 3.73
C ARG A 43 1.62 4.97 4.10
N VAL A 44 2.27 3.90 4.53
CA VAL A 44 1.62 2.69 5.03
C VAL A 44 0.91 3.02 6.34
N VAL A 45 -0.40 2.84 6.36
CA VAL A 45 -1.26 3.02 7.53
C VAL A 45 -1.87 1.71 8.02
N ILE A 46 -1.85 0.66 7.20
CA ILE A 46 -2.32 -0.68 7.56
C ILE A 46 -1.30 -1.70 7.05
N ALA A 47 -0.79 -2.54 7.96
CA ALA A 47 0.18 -3.57 7.62
C ALA A 47 -0.45 -4.73 6.80
N PRO A 48 0.32 -5.35 5.88
CA PRO A 48 -0.14 -6.42 5.00
C PRO A 48 -0.61 -7.69 5.73
N ASN A 49 -0.11 -7.90 6.95
CA ASN A 49 -0.46 -9.06 7.77
C ASN A 49 -1.79 -8.90 8.55
N GLN A 50 -2.45 -7.74 8.49
CA GLN A 50 -3.66 -7.46 9.27
C GLN A 50 -4.96 -7.50 8.46
N VAL A 51 -4.89 -7.62 7.13
CA VAL A 51 -6.07 -7.53 6.25
C VAL A 51 -6.32 -8.86 5.56
N ALA A 52 -7.53 -9.41 5.74
CA ALA A 52 -7.99 -10.59 5.02
C ALA A 52 -8.52 -10.19 3.65
N HIS A 53 -8.05 -10.88 2.60
CA HIS A 53 -8.29 -10.61 1.18
C HIS A 53 -9.77 -10.54 0.75
N SER A 54 -10.71 -10.96 1.60
CA SER A 54 -12.13 -11.11 1.25
C SER A 54 -12.90 -9.80 1.08
N ASP A 55 -12.36 -8.65 1.53
CA ASP A 55 -13.03 -7.35 1.42
C ASP A 55 -12.65 -6.56 0.16
N LEU A 56 -11.71 -7.05 -0.67
CA LEU A 56 -11.23 -6.30 -1.83
C LEU A 56 -11.88 -6.75 -3.13
N ARG A 57 -12.72 -5.85 -3.65
CA ARG A 57 -13.45 -5.98 -4.91
C ARG A 57 -13.07 -4.80 -5.80
N GLY A 58 -11.98 -4.93 -6.56
CA GLY A 58 -11.55 -3.93 -7.54
C GLY A 58 -10.22 -4.28 -8.20
N PRO A 59 -9.86 -3.63 -9.33
CA PRO A 59 -8.50 -3.67 -9.85
C PRO A 59 -7.56 -3.14 -8.76
N MET A 60 -6.60 -3.96 -8.34
CA MET A 60 -5.63 -3.59 -7.31
C MET A 60 -4.32 -3.25 -7.99
N GLU A 61 -3.79 -2.07 -7.63
CA GLU A 61 -2.45 -1.65 -7.97
C GLU A 61 -1.44 -2.30 -7.02
N SER A 62 -0.18 -2.36 -7.44
CA SER A 62 0.90 -3.01 -6.68
C SER A 62 1.91 -1.99 -6.17
N VAL A 63 2.53 -2.31 -5.03
CA VAL A 63 3.68 -1.54 -4.53
C VAL A 63 4.89 -1.77 -5.42
N VAL A 64 5.55 -0.68 -5.80
CA VAL A 64 6.75 -0.70 -6.65
C VAL A 64 8.01 -0.78 -5.82
N ALA A 65 8.10 0.04 -4.76
CA ALA A 65 9.29 0.14 -3.93
C ALA A 65 8.99 0.64 -2.52
N LEU A 66 9.80 0.20 -1.55
CA LEU A 66 9.87 0.77 -0.20
C LEU A 66 10.79 2.00 -0.20
N VAL A 67 10.31 3.11 0.33
CA VAL A 67 11.06 4.35 0.54
C VAL A 67 11.47 4.39 2.01
N ASN A 68 12.72 4.06 2.28
CA ASN A 68 13.27 4.14 3.63
C ASN A 68 13.74 5.58 3.90
N PRO A 69 13.16 6.30 4.87
CA PRO A 69 13.76 7.55 5.33
C PRO A 69 15.03 7.19 6.13
N GLU A 70 16.19 7.49 5.57
CA GLU A 70 17.49 7.39 6.26
C GLU A 70 17.59 8.36 7.46
#